data_AF-A0A9P8AS38-F1
#
_entry.id   AF-A0A9P8AS38-F1
#
_cell.length_a   1.000
_cell.length_b   1.000
_cell.length_c   1.000
_cell.angle_alpha   90.00
_cell.angle_beta   90.00
_cell.angle_gamma   90.00
#
_symmetry.space_group_name_H-M   'P 1'
#
loop_
_entity.id
_entity.type
_entity.pdbx_description
1 polymer ?
#
loop_
_entity_poly.entity_id
_entity_poly.type
_entity_poly.pdbx_seq_one_letter_code
_entity_poly.pdbx_strand_id
1 'polypeptide(L)'
;MLSLFPGFGPQLPPFTSLLIQGPYHASAPIHLALSHTSQANGSSAIFLSPSRQLVTVALKEHNDSWLAQSGHGRVSEMSSRIKMLTAVLSYPPTPTHLAFLLASLEVPRQGSAHILHPTTTLDAFPDLIVLHELSAYFLSDVESNPMSHPWTVSSYMSLVIRALSFATFISSESSGRTSVVLFDSQLHRLKLPVVKQDYHYSNEGPNRPRPEAVGPLMQRYFQTIGTFAQDSDNSERPESDPDRKRLSLYRAGQDDSVTSWSWNEKSSSLGTIFEHDY
;
A
#
# COMPACT_ATOMS: atom_id res chain seq x y z
N MET A 1 -15.57 -4.17 -11.17
CA MET A 1 -15.41 -2.96 -10.32
C MET A 1 -14.36 -3.25 -9.27
N LEU A 2 -13.63 -2.23 -8.81
CA LEU A 2 -12.50 -2.41 -7.88
C LEU A 2 -13.05 -2.59 -6.47
N SER A 3 -12.48 -3.53 -5.71
CA SER A 3 -12.87 -3.76 -4.31
C SER A 3 -11.67 -4.14 -3.46
N LEU A 4 -11.77 -3.80 -2.17
CA LEU A 4 -10.81 -4.17 -1.14
C LEU A 4 -11.17 -5.52 -0.48
N PHE A 5 -12.32 -6.10 -0.80
CA PHE A 5 -12.87 -7.27 -0.11
C PHE A 5 -13.32 -8.33 -1.11
N PRO A 6 -13.37 -9.61 -0.70
CA PRO A 6 -13.96 -10.66 -1.53
C PRO A 6 -15.47 -10.44 -1.72
N GLY A 7 -16.00 -10.78 -2.90
CA GLY A 7 -17.44 -10.80 -3.15
C GLY A 7 -18.09 -9.42 -3.37
N PHE A 8 -19.29 -9.22 -2.80
CA PHE A 8 -20.10 -7.98 -2.94
C PHE A 8 -19.68 -6.88 -1.97
N GLY A 9 -18.37 -6.72 -1.74
CA GLY A 9 -17.84 -5.68 -0.88
C GLY A 9 -18.03 -4.27 -1.45
N PRO A 10 -17.75 -3.23 -0.65
CA PRO A 10 -17.77 -1.86 -1.11
C PRO A 10 -16.89 -1.68 -2.36
N GLN A 11 -17.47 -1.00 -3.34
CA GLN A 11 -16.82 -0.74 -4.62
C GLN A 11 -16.11 0.59 -4.56
N LEU A 12 -14.85 0.59 -4.95
CA LEU A 12 -14.07 1.81 -5.03
C LEU A 12 -14.44 2.59 -6.30
N PRO A 13 -14.59 3.92 -6.21
CA PRO A 13 -14.70 4.76 -7.40
C PRO A 13 -13.39 4.70 -8.20
N PRO A 14 -13.41 5.05 -9.49
CA PRO A 14 -12.20 5.17 -10.29
C PRO A 14 -11.21 6.16 -9.66
N PHE A 15 -9.95 5.76 -9.57
CA PHE A 15 -8.87 6.58 -9.01
C PHE A 15 -7.63 6.50 -9.90
N THR A 16 -6.80 7.54 -9.84
CA THR A 16 -5.42 7.48 -10.37
C THR A 16 -4.43 7.19 -9.26
N SER A 17 -4.59 7.88 -8.14
CA SER A 17 -3.80 7.68 -6.94
C SER A 17 -4.73 7.51 -5.75
N LEU A 18 -4.56 6.40 -5.03
CA LEU A 18 -5.33 6.06 -3.84
C LEU A 18 -4.38 5.84 -2.65
N LEU A 19 -4.67 6.49 -1.53
CA LEU A 19 -4.03 6.22 -0.24
C LEU A 19 -5.02 5.45 0.63
N ILE A 20 -4.65 4.26 1.08
CA ILE A 20 -5.37 3.49 2.11
C ILE A 20 -4.52 3.48 3.38
N GLN A 21 -5.07 4.00 4.47
CA GLN A 21 -4.39 4.08 5.77
C GLN A 21 -5.27 3.54 6.90
N GLY A 22 -4.65 3.19 8.02
CA GLY A 22 -5.31 2.60 9.19
C GLY A 22 -5.32 1.07 9.18
N PRO A 23 -6.03 0.42 10.11
CA PRO A 23 -6.02 -1.04 10.28
C PRO A 23 -6.89 -1.73 9.21
N TYR A 24 -6.44 -1.69 7.96
CA TYR A 24 -7.06 -2.43 6.86
C TYR A 24 -6.76 -3.93 6.94
N HIS A 25 -7.55 -4.74 6.24
CA HIS A 25 -7.40 -6.19 6.26
C HIS A 25 -6.13 -6.61 5.52
N ALA A 26 -5.39 -7.59 6.04
CA ALA A 26 -4.16 -8.06 5.41
C ALA A 26 -4.35 -8.52 3.96
N SER A 27 -5.54 -9.02 3.59
CA SER A 27 -5.88 -9.43 2.23
C SER A 27 -6.32 -8.28 1.31
N ALA A 28 -6.67 -7.10 1.83
CA ALA A 28 -7.23 -6.01 1.04
C ALA A 28 -6.34 -5.53 -0.13
N PRO A 29 -5.01 -5.41 0.04
CA PRO A 29 -4.12 -5.07 -1.07
C PRO A 29 -4.16 -6.09 -2.23
N ILE A 30 -4.29 -7.39 -1.91
CA ILE A 30 -4.37 -8.47 -2.90
C ILE A 30 -5.74 -8.48 -3.58
N HIS A 31 -6.82 -8.30 -2.82
CA HIS A 31 -8.17 -8.20 -3.38
C HIS A 31 -8.30 -7.02 -4.34
N LEU A 32 -7.65 -5.90 -4.05
CA LEU A 32 -7.59 -4.79 -4.99
C LEU A 32 -6.89 -5.17 -6.30
N ALA A 33 -5.73 -5.83 -6.21
CA ALA A 33 -4.99 -6.27 -7.39
C ALA A 33 -5.76 -7.34 -8.20
N LEU A 34 -6.46 -8.26 -7.54
CA LEU A 34 -7.29 -9.28 -8.19
C LEU A 34 -8.53 -8.68 -8.85
N SER A 35 -9.25 -7.81 -8.13
CA SER A 35 -10.43 -7.12 -8.69
C SER A 35 -10.04 -6.22 -9.85
N HIS A 36 -8.84 -5.64 -9.83
CA HIS A 36 -8.27 -4.91 -10.96
C HIS A 36 -7.99 -5.83 -12.16
N THR A 37 -7.21 -6.90 -11.97
CA THR A 37 -6.85 -7.84 -13.06
C THR A 37 -8.07 -8.56 -13.65
N SER A 38 -9.16 -8.67 -12.89
CA SER A 38 -10.43 -9.25 -13.36
C SER A 38 -11.20 -8.39 -14.37
N GLN A 39 -10.94 -7.07 -14.44
CA GLN A 39 -11.78 -6.14 -15.24
C GLN A 39 -11.44 -6.14 -16.72
N ALA A 40 -10.17 -6.29 -17.06
CA ALA A 40 -9.71 -6.25 -18.44
C ALA A 40 -8.77 -7.42 -18.72
N ASN A 41 -9.02 -8.10 -19.84
CA ASN A 41 -8.12 -9.12 -20.34
C ASN A 41 -6.76 -8.48 -20.64
N GLY A 42 -5.69 -9.03 -20.07
CA GLY A 42 -4.34 -8.49 -20.21
C GLY A 42 -3.95 -7.41 -19.19
N SER A 43 -4.86 -6.97 -18.32
CA SER A 43 -4.47 -6.06 -17.23
C SER A 43 -3.53 -6.75 -16.25
N SER A 44 -2.55 -6.00 -15.75
CA SER A 44 -1.51 -6.49 -14.85
C SER A 44 -1.25 -5.53 -13.70
N ALA A 45 -0.79 -6.08 -12.58
CA ALA A 45 -0.50 -5.31 -11.37
C ALA A 45 0.89 -5.64 -10.84
N ILE A 46 1.57 -4.63 -10.31
CA ILE A 46 2.81 -4.79 -9.56
C ILE A 46 2.51 -4.61 -8.07
N PHE A 47 3.08 -5.50 -7.26
CA PHE A 47 2.98 -5.43 -5.81
C PHE A 47 4.37 -5.26 -5.18
N LEU A 48 4.57 -4.14 -4.49
CA LEU A 48 5.81 -3.76 -3.81
C LEU A 48 5.57 -3.71 -2.31
N SER A 49 6.35 -4.48 -1.56
CA SER A 49 6.29 -4.54 -0.09
C SER A 49 7.72 -4.62 0.48
N PRO A 50 7.94 -4.19 1.74
CA PRO A 50 9.21 -4.37 2.45
C PRO A 50 9.54 -5.81 2.83
N SER A 51 8.55 -6.69 3.03
CA SER A 51 8.82 -8.08 3.48
C SER A 51 7.80 -9.10 2.99
N ARG A 52 8.29 -10.21 2.42
CA ARG A 52 7.45 -11.38 2.04
C ARG A 52 6.83 -12.01 3.25
N GLN A 53 7.68 -12.18 4.25
CA GLN A 53 7.42 -13.07 5.36
C GLN A 53 6.26 -12.47 6.16
N LEU A 54 6.33 -11.15 6.41
CA LEU A 54 5.25 -10.42 7.06
C LEU A 54 3.94 -10.49 6.25
N VAL A 55 3.98 -10.25 4.93
CA VAL A 55 2.77 -10.38 4.10
C VAL A 55 2.21 -11.80 4.13
N THR A 56 3.07 -12.81 4.01
CA THR A 56 2.65 -14.22 3.97
C THR A 56 2.07 -14.66 5.31
N VAL A 57 2.69 -14.27 6.42
CA VAL A 57 2.20 -14.55 7.77
C VAL A 57 0.86 -13.84 7.99
N ALA A 58 0.76 -12.54 7.69
CA ALA A 58 -0.48 -11.78 7.85
C ALA A 58 -1.64 -12.35 7.02
N LEU A 59 -1.38 -12.80 5.79
CA LEU A 59 -2.39 -13.46 4.96
C LEU A 59 -2.82 -14.81 5.53
N LYS A 60 -1.87 -15.63 6.00
CA LYS A 60 -2.16 -16.93 6.62
C LYS A 60 -2.96 -16.77 7.92
N GLU A 61 -2.60 -15.79 8.74
CA GLU A 61 -3.29 -15.50 10.00
C GLU A 61 -4.71 -14.98 9.75
N HIS A 62 -4.89 -14.11 8.74
CA HIS A 62 -6.21 -13.62 8.38
C HIS A 62 -7.12 -14.71 7.78
N ASN A 63 -6.54 -15.73 7.13
CA ASN A 63 -7.22 -16.93 6.63
C ASN A 63 -8.53 -16.65 5.86
N ASP A 64 -8.45 -15.76 4.86
CA ASP A 64 -9.60 -15.40 4.04
C ASP A 64 -9.99 -16.53 3.06
N SER A 65 -11.26 -16.60 2.74
CA SER A 65 -11.88 -17.41 1.68
C SER A 65 -11.10 -17.46 0.36
N TRP A 66 -10.44 -16.37 -0.02
CA TRP A 66 -9.61 -16.33 -1.23
C TRP A 66 -8.46 -17.33 -1.19
N LEU A 67 -7.82 -17.56 -0.04
CA LEU A 67 -6.73 -18.53 0.07
C LEU A 67 -7.21 -19.93 -0.30
N ALA A 68 -8.43 -20.30 0.13
CA ALA A 68 -9.05 -21.57 -0.25
C ALA A 68 -9.42 -21.63 -1.74
N GLN A 69 -9.78 -20.48 -2.34
CA GLN A 69 -10.14 -20.39 -3.76
C GLN A 69 -8.93 -20.23 -4.70
N SER A 70 -7.75 -19.92 -4.17
CA SER A 70 -6.54 -19.62 -4.96
C SER A 70 -6.14 -20.73 -5.95
N GLY A 71 -6.46 -21.99 -5.65
CA GLY A 71 -6.23 -23.15 -6.52
C GLY A 71 -7.22 -23.30 -7.69
N HIS A 72 -8.27 -22.47 -7.78
CA HIS A 72 -9.18 -22.50 -8.93
C HIS A 72 -8.56 -21.79 -10.12
N GLY A 73 -8.70 -22.38 -11.32
CA GLY A 73 -8.04 -21.89 -12.54
C GLY A 73 -8.25 -20.39 -12.80
N ARG A 74 -9.47 -19.86 -12.59
CA ARG A 74 -9.77 -18.44 -12.76
C ARG A 74 -8.99 -17.53 -11.80
N VAL A 75 -8.92 -17.88 -10.51
CA VAL A 75 -8.19 -17.09 -9.51
C VAL A 75 -6.69 -17.22 -9.74
N SER A 76 -6.22 -18.41 -10.12
CA SER A 76 -4.82 -18.64 -10.50
C SER A 76 -4.41 -17.79 -11.71
N GLU A 77 -5.25 -17.68 -12.74
CA GLU A 77 -5.00 -16.85 -13.93
C GLU A 77 -4.99 -15.34 -13.62
N MET A 78 -5.89 -14.88 -12.74
CA MET A 78 -5.86 -13.48 -12.27
C MET A 78 -4.60 -13.22 -11.44
N SER A 79 -4.25 -14.15 -10.56
CA SER A 79 -3.07 -14.04 -9.68
C SER A 79 -1.77 -14.08 -10.46
N SER A 80 -1.68 -14.85 -11.56
CA SER A 80 -0.47 -14.93 -12.39
C SER A 80 -0.15 -13.60 -13.09
N ARG A 81 -1.11 -12.67 -13.17
CA ARG A 81 -0.93 -11.32 -13.71
C ARG A 81 -0.58 -10.28 -12.64
N ILE A 82 -0.51 -10.70 -11.38
CA ILE A 82 -0.02 -9.88 -10.27
C ILE A 82 1.45 -10.23 -10.06
N LYS A 83 2.34 -9.37 -10.54
CA LYS A 83 3.78 -9.53 -10.33
C LYS A 83 4.13 -8.94 -8.97
N MET A 84 4.21 -9.80 -7.96
CA MET A 84 4.87 -9.43 -6.72
C MET A 84 6.36 -9.31 -7.04
N LEU A 85 6.88 -8.08 -7.12
CA LEU A 85 8.28 -7.86 -7.42
C LEU A 85 9.10 -8.13 -6.17
N THR A 86 9.31 -9.42 -5.97
CA THR A 86 10.02 -10.04 -4.87
C THR A 86 11.36 -10.54 -5.40
N ALA A 87 12.08 -9.66 -6.12
CA ALA A 87 13.29 -9.99 -6.87
C ALA A 87 14.08 -11.06 -6.13
N VAL A 88 14.30 -12.17 -6.83
CA VAL A 88 14.56 -13.55 -6.38
C VAL A 88 15.67 -13.71 -5.33
N LEU A 89 16.29 -12.65 -4.80
CA LEU A 89 17.20 -12.71 -3.66
C LEU A 89 17.01 -11.68 -2.53
N SER A 90 16.14 -10.67 -2.58
CA SER A 90 15.74 -9.86 -1.39
C SER A 90 14.63 -8.86 -1.72
N TYR A 91 13.58 -8.82 -0.89
CA TYR A 91 12.68 -7.66 -0.80
C TYR A 91 13.53 -6.42 -0.57
N PRO A 92 13.27 -5.25 -1.21
CA PRO A 92 14.12 -4.09 -1.04
C PRO A 92 14.19 -3.80 0.46
N PRO A 93 15.32 -4.04 1.14
CA PRO A 93 15.33 -4.05 2.60
C PRO A 93 15.36 -2.63 3.18
N THR A 94 15.66 -1.65 2.33
CA THR A 94 15.73 -0.24 2.71
C THR A 94 15.03 0.64 1.66
N PRO A 95 14.67 1.90 2.02
CA PRO A 95 14.13 2.88 1.08
C PRO A 95 14.97 3.04 -0.19
N THR A 96 16.30 3.02 -0.05
CA THR A 96 17.24 3.19 -1.17
C THR A 96 17.14 2.04 -2.17
N HIS A 97 16.99 0.80 -1.69
CA HIS A 97 16.84 -0.36 -2.56
C HIS A 97 15.52 -0.30 -3.34
N LEU A 98 14.43 0.13 -2.70
CA LEU A 98 13.16 0.32 -3.40
C LEU A 98 13.26 1.45 -4.43
N ALA A 99 13.91 2.55 -4.07
CA ALA A 99 14.14 3.67 -4.98
C ALA A 99 15.01 3.28 -6.18
N PHE A 100 16.02 2.42 -5.98
CA PHE A 100 16.83 1.84 -7.05
C PHE A 100 16.00 0.89 -7.92
N LEU A 101 15.23 -0.02 -7.31
CA LEU A 101 14.36 -0.94 -8.03
C LEU A 101 13.40 -0.17 -8.96
N LEU A 102 12.69 0.84 -8.45
CA LEU A 102 11.78 1.67 -9.25
C LEU A 102 12.49 2.35 -10.43
N ALA A 103 13.76 2.74 -10.27
CA ALA A 103 14.55 3.35 -11.33
C ALA A 103 15.12 2.33 -12.34
N SER A 104 15.25 1.07 -11.94
CA SER A 104 15.76 -0.02 -12.79
C SER A 104 14.67 -0.81 -13.50
N LEU A 105 13.39 -0.58 -13.17
CA LEU A 105 12.29 -1.27 -13.82
C LEU A 105 12.14 -0.83 -15.27
N GLU A 106 12.22 -1.80 -16.17
CA GLU A 106 12.14 -1.59 -17.61
C GLU A 106 11.08 -2.50 -18.20
N VAL A 107 10.43 -2.04 -19.27
CA VAL A 107 9.53 -2.84 -20.08
C VAL A 107 10.17 -2.99 -21.46
N PRO A 108 10.33 -4.23 -21.98
CA PRO A 108 10.93 -4.46 -23.29
C PRO A 108 10.21 -3.65 -24.37
N ARG A 109 10.96 -2.83 -25.10
CA ARG A 109 10.43 -2.16 -26.30
C ARG A 109 10.63 -3.09 -27.50
N GLN A 110 9.64 -3.16 -28.38
CA GLN A 110 9.77 -3.92 -29.62
C GLN A 110 10.97 -3.37 -30.42
N GLY A 111 11.94 -4.24 -30.72
CA GLY A 111 13.14 -3.89 -31.49
C GLY A 111 14.37 -3.46 -30.68
N SER A 112 14.33 -3.44 -29.34
CA SER A 112 15.54 -3.20 -28.54
C SER A 112 16.40 -4.47 -28.44
N ALA A 113 17.63 -4.42 -28.96
CA ALA A 113 18.59 -5.54 -28.93
C ALA A 113 19.39 -5.63 -27.61
N HIS A 114 18.97 -4.94 -26.55
CA HIS A 114 19.70 -4.93 -25.28
C HIS A 114 19.38 -6.18 -24.45
N ILE A 115 20.41 -6.71 -23.78
CA ILE A 115 20.25 -7.81 -22.82
C ILE A 115 19.52 -7.25 -21.60
N LEU A 116 18.23 -7.53 -21.50
CA LEU A 116 17.40 -7.09 -20.39
C LEU A 116 17.62 -7.99 -19.17
N HIS A 117 17.69 -7.39 -17.98
CA HIS A 117 17.89 -8.14 -16.75
C HIS A 117 16.58 -8.79 -16.29
N PRO A 118 16.51 -10.13 -16.13
CA PRO A 118 15.24 -10.82 -15.93
C PRO A 118 14.48 -10.40 -14.66
N THR A 119 15.17 -9.83 -13.66
CA THR A 119 14.54 -9.44 -12.39
C THR A 119 13.96 -8.03 -12.38
N THR A 120 14.42 -7.15 -13.29
CA THR A 120 13.94 -5.77 -13.39
C THR A 120 13.14 -5.53 -14.66
N THR A 121 13.00 -6.56 -15.49
CA THR A 121 12.21 -6.52 -16.71
C THR A 121 10.78 -6.95 -16.43
N LEU A 122 9.84 -6.10 -16.81
CA LEU A 122 8.41 -6.38 -16.76
C LEU A 122 7.96 -6.92 -18.11
N ASP A 123 7.10 -7.93 -18.10
CA ASP A 123 6.64 -8.57 -19.34
C ASP A 123 5.69 -7.64 -20.14
N ALA A 124 5.01 -6.73 -19.43
CA ALA A 124 4.15 -5.70 -19.97
C ALA A 124 4.11 -4.48 -19.03
N PHE A 125 3.59 -3.36 -19.53
CA PHE A 125 3.31 -2.20 -18.70
C PHE A 125 2.18 -2.51 -17.71
N PRO A 126 2.39 -2.28 -16.39
CA PRO A 126 1.36 -2.48 -15.38
C PRO A 126 0.30 -1.38 -15.44
N ASP A 127 -0.97 -1.73 -15.26
CA ASP A 127 -2.02 -0.71 -15.09
C ASP A 127 -2.26 -0.39 -13.61
N LEU A 128 -1.70 -1.18 -12.69
CA LEU A 128 -1.77 -0.92 -11.25
C LEU A 128 -0.42 -1.15 -10.55
N ILE A 129 -0.01 -0.21 -9.70
CA ILE A 129 1.13 -0.34 -8.79
C ILE A 129 0.61 -0.24 -7.35
N VAL A 130 0.82 -1.31 -6.58
CA VAL A 130 0.50 -1.39 -5.16
C VAL A 130 1.78 -1.23 -4.36
N LEU A 131 1.86 -0.15 -3.58
CA LEU A 131 2.88 0.10 -2.56
C LEU A 131 2.30 -0.31 -1.22
N HIS A 132 2.95 -1.21 -0.50
CA HIS A 132 2.44 -1.79 0.73
C HIS A 132 3.40 -1.55 1.89
N GLU A 133 2.93 -0.94 2.97
CA GLU A 133 3.63 -0.73 4.25
C GLU A 133 4.97 0.00 4.13
N LEU A 134 5.03 1.10 3.34
CA LEU A 134 6.27 1.87 3.18
C LEU A 134 6.80 2.44 4.50
N SER A 135 5.93 2.77 5.46
CA SER A 135 6.33 3.24 6.79
C SER A 135 7.21 2.24 7.54
N ALA A 136 7.10 0.94 7.27
CA ALA A 136 7.92 -0.09 7.93
C ALA A 136 9.43 0.11 7.72
N TYR A 137 9.83 0.71 6.59
CA TYR A 137 11.22 1.09 6.34
C TYR A 137 11.78 2.13 7.29
N PHE A 138 10.91 2.94 7.88
CA PHE A 138 11.28 4.09 8.68
C PHE A 138 10.99 3.86 10.16
N LEU A 139 10.02 3.01 10.50
CA LEU A 139 9.60 2.76 11.89
C LEU A 139 10.60 1.91 12.69
N SER A 140 11.27 0.95 12.05
CA SER A 140 12.21 0.03 12.75
C SER A 140 13.37 0.79 13.42
N ASP A 141 13.83 1.85 12.78
CA ASP A 141 14.87 2.74 13.32
C ASP A 141 14.28 3.71 14.37
N VAL A 142 13.03 4.16 14.18
CA VAL A 142 12.32 5.11 15.06
C VAL A 142 12.04 4.55 16.43
N GLU A 143 11.65 3.28 16.51
CA GLU A 143 11.35 2.64 17.79
C GLU A 143 12.62 2.34 18.60
N SER A 144 13.76 2.14 17.95
CA SER A 144 15.02 1.74 18.63
C SER A 144 15.84 2.94 19.13
N ASN A 145 15.91 4.07 18.41
CA ASN A 145 16.58 5.26 18.91
C ASN A 145 16.05 6.56 18.25
N PRO A 146 15.00 7.22 18.78
CA PRO A 146 14.34 8.40 18.20
C PRO A 146 15.29 9.56 17.86
N MET A 147 16.49 9.62 18.43
CA MET A 147 17.44 10.70 18.23
C MET A 147 18.58 10.39 17.23
N SER A 148 18.73 9.17 16.71
CA SER A 148 19.81 8.80 15.78
C SER A 148 19.37 8.59 14.31
N HIS A 149 18.33 9.31 13.87
CA HIS A 149 17.67 9.05 12.59
C HIS A 149 18.42 9.58 11.37
N PRO A 150 18.74 8.74 10.37
CA PRO A 150 19.18 9.22 9.06
C PRO A 150 18.01 9.69 8.19
N TRP A 151 16.78 9.38 8.58
CA TRP A 151 15.57 9.60 7.79
C TRP A 151 14.82 10.87 8.18
N THR A 152 14.27 11.52 7.16
CA THR A 152 13.48 12.75 7.27
C THR A 152 12.12 12.57 6.63
N VAL A 153 11.19 13.49 6.86
CA VAL A 153 9.95 13.60 6.10
C VAL A 153 10.25 13.54 4.60
N SER A 154 11.22 14.32 4.12
CA SER A 154 11.61 14.34 2.71
C SER A 154 12.11 12.99 2.18
N SER A 155 12.68 12.12 3.03
CA SER A 155 13.10 10.78 2.65
C SER A 155 11.90 9.89 2.30
N TYR A 156 10.87 9.89 3.14
CA TYR A 156 9.62 9.16 2.87
C TYR A 156 8.90 9.74 1.63
N MET A 157 8.73 11.06 1.58
CA MET A 157 8.04 11.72 0.47
C MET A 157 8.75 11.43 -0.87
N SER A 158 10.09 11.47 -0.89
CA SER A 158 10.86 11.18 -2.10
C SER A 158 10.62 9.77 -2.64
N LEU A 159 10.43 8.79 -1.74
CA LEU A 159 10.15 7.41 -2.12
C LEU A 159 8.78 7.28 -2.79
N VAL A 160 7.76 7.91 -2.20
CA VAL A 160 6.40 7.93 -2.77
C VAL A 160 6.37 8.69 -4.10
N ILE A 161 7.04 9.85 -4.17
CA ILE A 161 7.14 10.64 -5.40
C ILE A 161 7.82 9.83 -6.51
N ARG A 162 8.89 9.09 -6.22
CA ARG A 162 9.54 8.21 -7.22
C ARG A 162 8.58 7.17 -7.78
N ALA A 163 7.75 6.56 -6.94
CA ALA A 163 6.74 5.59 -7.41
C ALA A 163 5.66 6.25 -8.27
N LEU A 164 5.17 7.43 -7.89
CA LEU A 164 4.22 8.21 -8.70
C LEU A 164 4.83 8.65 -10.05
N SER A 165 6.10 9.10 -10.04
CA SER A 165 6.83 9.46 -11.25
C SER A 165 7.05 8.25 -12.16
N PHE A 166 7.37 7.09 -11.60
CA PHE A 166 7.49 5.84 -12.34
C PHE A 166 6.17 5.43 -13.01
N ALA A 167 5.05 5.53 -12.28
CA ALA A 167 3.72 5.28 -12.86
C ALA A 167 3.38 6.25 -14.00
N THR A 168 3.76 7.52 -13.84
CA THR A 168 3.57 8.55 -14.88
C THR A 168 4.42 8.24 -16.12
N PHE A 169 5.67 7.83 -15.92
CA PHE A 169 6.56 7.41 -17.00
C PHE A 169 5.99 6.22 -17.77
N ILE A 170 5.59 5.15 -17.08
CA ILE A 170 4.94 3.99 -17.72
C ILE A 170 3.67 4.40 -18.46
N SER A 171 2.84 5.24 -17.85
CA SER A 171 1.60 5.71 -18.48
C SER A 171 1.86 6.47 -19.77
N SER A 172 2.99 7.18 -19.87
CA SER A 172 3.37 7.89 -21.11
C SER A 172 3.88 6.96 -22.22
N GLU A 173 4.36 5.78 -21.85
CA GLU A 173 4.90 4.77 -22.77
C GLU A 173 3.86 3.73 -23.20
N SER A 174 2.75 3.65 -22.47
CA SER A 174 1.64 2.74 -22.75
C SER A 174 0.43 3.50 -23.28
N SER A 175 -0.50 2.81 -23.96
CA SER A 175 -1.79 3.42 -24.35
C SER A 175 -2.78 3.54 -23.19
N GLY A 176 -2.40 3.07 -21.99
CA GLY A 176 -3.23 3.03 -20.79
C GLY A 176 -2.72 3.95 -19.69
N ARG A 177 -3.52 4.08 -18.63
CA ARG A 177 -3.15 4.84 -17.43
C ARG A 177 -2.80 3.89 -16.31
N THR A 178 -1.58 3.99 -15.80
CA THR A 178 -1.17 3.27 -14.60
C THR A 178 -1.67 3.99 -13.35
N SER A 179 -2.42 3.27 -12.53
CA SER A 179 -2.88 3.74 -11.22
C SER A 179 -1.91 3.34 -10.12
N VAL A 180 -1.80 4.15 -9.08
CA VAL A 180 -0.94 3.89 -7.92
C VAL A 180 -1.78 3.83 -6.65
N VAL A 181 -1.52 2.83 -5.82
CA VAL A 181 -2.17 2.68 -4.52
C VAL A 181 -1.10 2.54 -3.45
N LEU A 182 -1.20 3.33 -2.39
CA LEU A 182 -0.39 3.17 -1.18
C LEU A 182 -1.26 2.62 -0.06
N PHE A 183 -0.97 1.40 0.40
CA PHE A 183 -1.50 0.83 1.62
C PHE A 183 -0.46 1.01 2.73
N ASP A 184 -0.82 1.68 3.82
CA ASP A 184 0.09 1.89 4.95
C ASP A 184 -0.68 1.99 6.27
N SER A 185 -0.65 0.91 7.05
CA SER A 185 -1.45 0.81 8.27
C SER A 185 -0.88 1.65 9.41
N GLN A 186 0.45 1.83 9.41
CA GLN A 186 1.19 2.52 10.46
C GLN A 186 1.51 3.99 10.11
N LEU A 187 1.01 4.51 8.99
CA LEU A 187 1.27 5.88 8.54
C LEU A 187 0.91 6.95 9.58
N HIS A 188 -0.14 6.70 10.37
CA HIS A 188 -0.59 7.58 11.45
C HIS A 188 0.43 7.69 12.61
N ARG A 189 1.25 6.66 12.82
CA ARG A 189 2.31 6.62 13.84
C ARG A 189 3.62 7.21 13.34
N LEU A 190 3.81 7.27 12.02
CA LEU A 190 5.06 7.72 11.43
C LEU A 190 5.25 9.23 11.64
N LYS A 191 6.21 9.56 12.50
CA LYS A 191 6.68 10.93 12.74
C LYS A 191 8.16 11.02 12.43
N LEU A 192 8.54 11.90 11.52
CA LEU A 192 9.92 12.06 11.06
C LEU A 192 10.36 13.53 11.21
N PRO A 193 11.64 13.81 11.45
CA PRO A 193 12.13 15.17 11.46
C PRO A 193 12.12 15.77 10.04
N VAL A 194 11.90 17.08 9.93
CA VAL A 194 11.97 17.79 8.64
C VAL A 194 13.41 17.90 8.13
N VAL A 195 14.34 18.17 9.04
CA VAL A 195 15.76 18.38 8.75
C VAL A 195 16.59 17.33 9.50
N LYS A 196 17.66 16.84 8.87
CA LYS A 196 18.61 15.92 9.51
C LYS A 196 19.33 16.62 10.66
N GLN A 197 19.54 15.91 11.75
CA GLN A 197 20.37 16.40 12.84
C GLN A 197 21.83 16.05 12.56
N ASP A 198 22.70 17.05 12.48
CA ASP A 198 24.13 16.83 12.39
C ASP A 198 24.66 16.43 13.79
N TYR A 199 25.15 15.20 13.92
CA TYR A 199 25.65 14.65 15.19
C TYR A 199 26.91 15.34 15.73
N HIS A 200 27.52 16.26 14.97
CA HIS A 200 28.82 16.83 15.30
C HIS A 200 28.78 18.03 16.26
N TYR A 201 27.60 18.53 16.61
CA TYR A 201 27.48 19.59 17.63
C TYR A 201 26.74 19.07 18.85
N SER A 202 27.51 18.57 19.83
CA SER A 202 27.10 18.38 21.22
C SER A 202 26.83 19.72 21.88
N ASN A 203 25.77 20.41 21.45
CA ASN A 203 25.26 21.58 22.12
C ASN A 203 23.85 21.28 22.58
N GLU A 204 23.64 21.41 23.89
CA GLU A 204 22.36 21.35 24.61
C GLU A 204 21.44 22.55 24.25
N GLY A 205 21.37 22.89 22.97
CA GLY A 205 20.54 23.97 22.46
C GLY A 205 19.07 23.54 22.29
N PRO A 206 18.12 24.49 22.38
CA PRO A 206 16.68 24.25 22.21
C PRO A 206 16.26 23.83 20.79
N ASN A 207 17.19 23.73 19.83
CA ASN A 207 16.91 23.43 18.42
C ASN A 207 16.93 21.93 18.11
N ARG A 208 16.16 21.14 18.86
CA ARG A 208 15.93 19.74 18.48
C ARG A 208 15.02 19.70 17.24
N PRO A 209 15.31 18.87 16.22
CA PRO A 209 14.43 18.72 15.07
C PRO A 209 13.05 18.27 15.54
N ARG A 210 12.03 19.05 15.23
CA ARG A 210 10.65 18.70 15.59
C ARG A 210 10.19 17.55 14.69
N PRO A 211 9.74 16.41 15.26
CA PRO A 211 9.14 15.35 14.47
C PRO A 211 7.77 15.80 13.97
N GLU A 212 7.53 15.62 12.68
CA GLU A 212 6.27 15.92 12.01
C GLU A 212 5.57 14.65 11.56
N ALA A 213 4.23 14.63 11.68
CA ALA A 213 3.42 13.52 11.22
C ALA A 213 3.42 13.46 9.69
N VAL A 214 3.78 12.31 9.14
CA VAL A 214 3.90 12.13 7.68
C VAL A 214 2.53 11.96 7.01
N GLY A 215 1.57 11.31 7.69
CA GLY A 215 0.24 11.03 7.15
C GLY A 215 -0.49 12.24 6.54
N PRO A 216 -0.69 13.34 7.28
CA PRO A 216 -1.37 14.53 6.75
C PRO A 216 -0.67 15.16 5.53
N LEU A 217 0.66 15.10 5.48
CA LEU A 217 1.42 15.58 4.33
C LEU A 217 1.22 14.66 3.13
N MET A 218 1.12 13.35 3.36
CA MET A 218 0.96 12.38 2.30
C MET A 218 -0.40 12.42 1.60
N GLN A 219 -1.46 12.72 2.33
CA GLN A 219 -2.80 12.87 1.76
C GLN A 219 -2.84 13.89 0.61
N ARG A 220 -1.93 14.87 0.57
CA ARG A 220 -1.85 15.88 -0.49
C ARG A 220 -1.35 15.35 -1.84
N TYR A 221 -0.74 14.16 -1.86
CA TYR A 221 -0.17 13.56 -3.08
C TYR A 221 -1.10 12.52 -3.72
N PHE A 222 -2.17 12.14 -3.03
CA PHE A 222 -3.12 11.14 -3.50
C PHE A 222 -4.45 11.81 -3.80
N GLN A 223 -5.07 11.43 -4.92
CA GLN A 223 -6.36 11.94 -5.33
C GLN A 223 -7.46 11.47 -4.38
N THR A 224 -7.43 10.19 -4.03
CA THR A 224 -8.44 9.54 -3.19
C THR A 224 -7.78 9.04 -1.92
N ILE A 225 -8.42 9.24 -0.77
CA ILE A 225 -7.96 8.75 0.52
C ILE A 225 -9.04 7.88 1.14
N GLY A 226 -8.67 6.65 1.49
CA GLY A 226 -9.44 5.73 2.30
C GLY A 226 -8.80 5.59 3.68
N THR A 227 -9.58 5.82 4.72
CA THR A 227 -9.14 5.66 6.11
C THR A 227 -9.98 4.58 6.77
N PHE A 228 -9.33 3.53 7.25
CA PHE A 228 -9.93 2.55 8.15
C PHE A 228 -9.94 3.13 9.56
N ALA A 229 -11.11 3.08 10.20
CA ALA A 229 -11.23 3.53 11.59
C ALA A 229 -10.42 2.62 12.52
N GLN A 230 -9.66 3.22 13.43
CA GLN A 230 -9.03 2.51 14.54
C GLN A 230 -10.03 2.48 15.71
N ASP A 231 -10.22 1.34 16.35
CA ASP A 231 -11.21 1.12 17.42
C ASP A 231 -10.89 1.87 18.74
N SER A 232 -10.09 2.93 18.68
CA SER A 232 -9.36 3.53 19.80
C SER A 232 -10.15 4.49 20.69
N ASP A 233 -11.49 4.47 20.70
CA ASP A 233 -12.29 5.34 21.59
C ASP A 233 -13.49 4.66 22.27
N ASN A 234 -13.47 3.33 22.40
CA ASN A 234 -14.51 2.61 23.13
C ASN A 234 -14.13 2.41 24.60
N SER A 235 -14.17 3.48 25.39
CA SER A 235 -14.19 3.34 26.86
C SER A 235 -15.58 2.98 27.42
N GLU A 236 -16.62 2.90 26.56
CA GLU A 236 -18.01 2.64 26.98
C GLU A 236 -18.80 1.67 26.07
N ARG A 237 -18.15 0.83 25.23
CA ARG A 237 -18.92 -0.18 24.47
C ARG A 237 -19.19 -1.44 25.32
N PRO A 238 -20.44 -1.93 25.35
CA PRO A 238 -20.74 -3.22 25.94
C PRO A 238 -19.98 -4.32 25.18
N GLU A 239 -19.40 -5.28 25.90
CA GLU A 239 -18.58 -6.41 25.40
C GLU A 239 -19.29 -7.32 24.37
N SER A 240 -20.56 -7.06 24.05
CA SER A 240 -21.39 -7.87 23.17
C SER A 240 -21.54 -7.36 21.73
N ASP A 241 -20.98 -6.19 21.39
CA ASP A 241 -21.10 -5.62 20.04
C ASP A 241 -19.96 -6.16 19.15
N PRO A 242 -20.23 -6.83 18.01
CA PRO A 242 -19.18 -7.31 17.10
C PRO A 242 -18.23 -6.18 16.67
N ASP A 243 -16.98 -6.54 16.34
CA ASP A 243 -15.95 -5.62 15.86
C ASP A 243 -16.40 -4.93 14.57
N ARG A 244 -17.07 -3.78 14.75
CA ARG A 244 -17.61 -2.99 13.66
C ARG A 244 -16.48 -2.23 12.98
N LYS A 245 -16.09 -2.67 11.79
CA LYS A 245 -15.10 -1.99 10.96
C LYS A 245 -15.76 -0.91 10.12
N ARG A 246 -15.00 0.15 9.82
CA ARG A 246 -15.44 1.26 8.99
C ARG A 246 -14.34 1.70 8.05
N LEU A 247 -14.68 1.86 6.77
CA LEU A 247 -13.85 2.52 5.76
C LEU A 247 -14.53 3.83 5.37
N SER A 248 -13.81 4.94 5.48
CA SER A 248 -14.25 6.24 4.98
C SER A 248 -13.38 6.66 3.82
N LEU A 249 -14.02 6.98 2.69
CA LEU A 249 -13.36 7.41 1.45
C LEU A 249 -13.71 8.86 1.13
N TYR A 250 -12.70 9.66 0.81
CA TYR A 250 -12.86 11.05 0.40
C TYR A 250 -11.83 11.42 -0.67
N ARG A 251 -12.08 12.51 -1.40
CA ARG A 251 -11.17 13.04 -2.41
C ARG A 251 -10.36 14.20 -1.82
N ALA A 252 -9.05 14.23 -2.08
CA ALA A 252 -8.20 15.30 -1.60
C ALA A 252 -8.63 16.67 -2.17
N GLY A 253 -8.66 17.69 -1.31
CA GLY A 253 -8.93 19.07 -1.72
C GLY A 253 -10.39 19.36 -2.08
N GLN A 254 -11.30 18.41 -1.84
CA GLN A 254 -12.73 18.58 -2.07
C GLN A 254 -13.46 18.32 -0.74
N ASP A 255 -14.31 19.26 -0.30
CA ASP A 255 -15.19 19.08 0.88
C ASP A 255 -16.37 18.11 0.61
N ASP A 256 -16.23 17.27 -0.42
CA ASP A 256 -17.27 16.41 -0.96
C ASP A 256 -17.70 15.30 0.01
N SER A 257 -18.85 14.70 -0.31
CA SER A 257 -19.46 13.60 0.43
C SER A 257 -18.47 12.46 0.71
N VAL A 258 -18.14 12.28 1.99
CA VAL A 258 -17.42 11.11 2.47
C VAL A 258 -18.28 9.88 2.20
N THR A 259 -17.81 8.99 1.32
CA THR A 259 -18.45 7.68 1.17
C THR A 259 -17.94 6.80 2.29
N SER A 260 -18.82 6.40 3.21
CA SER A 260 -18.46 5.55 4.34
C SER A 260 -19.16 4.21 4.23
N TRP A 261 -18.42 3.15 4.48
CA TRP A 261 -18.94 1.80 4.60
C TRP A 261 -18.63 1.26 5.98
N SER A 262 -19.59 0.58 6.59
CA SER A 262 -19.37 -0.19 7.81
C SER A 262 -19.83 -1.62 7.62
N TRP A 263 -19.09 -2.55 8.21
CA TRP A 263 -19.44 -3.97 8.23
C TRP A 263 -19.01 -4.58 9.55
N ASN A 264 -19.61 -5.71 9.88
CA ASN A 264 -19.23 -6.51 11.03
C ASN A 264 -18.39 -7.69 10.55
N GLU A 265 -17.22 -7.88 11.14
CA GLU A 265 -16.41 -9.07 10.91
C GLU A 265 -16.80 -10.16 11.91
N LYS A 266 -17.23 -11.33 11.40
CA LYS A 266 -17.36 -12.53 12.22
C LYS A 266 -16.20 -13.47 11.87
N SER A 267 -15.28 -13.65 12.81
CA SER A 267 -14.25 -14.69 12.68
C SER A 267 -14.92 -16.05 12.90
N SER A 268 -15.06 -16.85 11.85
CA SER A 268 -15.50 -18.25 11.97
C SER A 268 -14.31 -19.19 11.79
N SER A 269 -14.42 -20.43 12.28
CA SER A 269 -13.42 -21.47 12.01
C SER A 269 -13.27 -21.83 10.53
N LEU A 270 -14.19 -21.36 9.68
CA LEU A 270 -14.23 -21.56 8.22
C LEU A 270 -13.69 -20.33 7.45
N GLY A 271 -13.23 -19.29 8.15
CA GLY A 271 -12.75 -18.03 7.58
C GLY A 271 -13.55 -16.81 8.04
N THR A 272 -13.09 -15.62 7.66
CA THR A 272 -13.75 -14.34 7.96
C THR A 272 -14.93 -14.12 7.02
N ILE A 273 -16.13 -13.90 7.57
CA ILE A 273 -17.35 -13.62 6.79
C ILE A 273 -17.75 -12.17 7.01
N PHE A 274 -18.12 -11.50 5.92
CA PHE A 274 -18.54 -10.10 5.89
C PHE A 274 -20.07 -10.00 5.97
N GLU A 275 -20.58 -9.39 7.03
CA GLU A 275 -21.99 -8.97 7.11
C GLU A 275 -22.08 -7.45 6.93
N HIS A 276 -22.83 -7.03 5.92
CA HIS A 276 -23.06 -5.62 5.61
C HIS A 276 -24.34 -5.11 6.29
N ASP A 277 -24.22 -3.99 6.99
CA ASP A 277 -25.38 -3.20 7.40
C ASP A 277 -25.83 -2.37 6.20
N TYR A 278 -26.99 -2.71 5.62
CA TYR A 278 -27.63 -1.94 4.53
C TYR A 278 -28.39 -0.72 5.08
#